data_AF-A0A943N1Q2-F1
#
_entry.id   AF-A0A943N1Q2-F1
#
_cell.length_a   1.000
_cell.length_b   1.000
_cell.length_c   1.000
_cell.angle_alpha   90.00
_cell.angle_beta   90.00
_cell.angle_gamma   90.00
#
_symmetry.space_group_name_H-M   'P 1'
#
loop_
_entity.id
_entity.type
_entity.pdbx_description
1 polymer ?
#
loop_
_entity_poly.entity_id
_entity_poly.type
_entity_poly.pdbx_seq_one_letter_code
_entity_poly.pdbx_strand_id
1 'polypeptide(L)' 'MKRVGEKSSEKIDCLGVQKTGKVVYVHPAGRFYIVEFTFPGGKFWESFTEANYER' A
#
# COMPACT_ATOMS: atom_id res chain seq x y z
N MET A 1 11.14 0.31 -5.45
CA MET A 1 10.11 1.02 -6.23
C MET A 1 9.02 0.06 -6.61
N LYS A 2 7.89 0.21 -5.93
CA LYS A 2 6.63 -0.47 -6.24
C LYS A 2 6.14 -0.11 -7.64
N ARG A 3 5.30 -0.97 -8.19
CA ARG A 3 4.60 -0.74 -9.46
C ARG A 3 3.09 -0.81 -9.26
N VAL A 4 2.34 0.03 -9.98
CA VAL A 4 0.88 -0.09 -10.02
C VAL A 4 0.51 -1.49 -10.52
N GLY A 5 -0.38 -2.15 -9.79
CA GLY A 5 -0.81 -3.52 -10.05
C GLY A 5 -0.04 -4.60 -9.28
N GLU A 6 1.10 -4.28 -8.67
CA GLU A 6 1.85 -5.20 -7.82
C GLU A 6 1.05 -5.58 -6.57
N LYS A 7 1.20 -6.82 -6.08
CA LYS A 7 0.68 -7.22 -4.78
C LYS A 7 1.65 -6.77 -3.68
N SER A 8 1.14 -6.08 -2.66
CA SER A 8 1.94 -5.67 -1.50
C SER A 8 1.31 -6.21 -0.22
N SER A 9 2.14 -6.68 0.70
CA SER A 9 1.70 -7.24 1.98
C SER A 9 2.06 -6.30 3.11
N GLU A 10 1.17 -5.35 3.39
CA GLU A 10 1.39 -4.29 4.37
C GLU A 10 0.63 -4.57 5.66
N LYS A 11 1.15 -4.00 6.76
CA LYS A 11 0.40 -3.92 8.00
C LYS A 11 -0.52 -2.72 7.93
N ILE A 12 -1.82 -2.95 8.04
CA ILE A 12 -2.84 -1.91 8.03
C ILE A 12 -2.89 -1.29 9.42
N ASP A 13 -2.58 0.00 9.56
CA ASP A 13 -2.34 0.61 10.87
C ASP A 13 -3.60 0.65 11.72
N CYS A 14 -4.74 0.97 11.12
CA CYS A 14 -6.02 1.07 11.83
C CYS A 14 -6.58 -0.28 12.31
N LEU A 15 -6.14 -1.39 11.72
CA LEU A 15 -6.59 -2.74 12.07
C LEU A 15 -5.52 -3.56 12.79
N GLY A 16 -4.26 -3.13 12.75
CA GLY A 16 -3.12 -3.85 13.29
C GLY A 16 -2.80 -5.19 12.59
N VAL A 17 -3.52 -5.53 11.51
CA VAL A 17 -3.38 -6.80 10.79
C VAL A 17 -2.50 -6.64 9.55
N GLN A 18 -1.72 -7.67 9.24
CA GLN A 18 -1.01 -7.75 7.97
C GLN A 18 -1.91 -8.35 6.89
N LYS A 19 -1.99 -7.68 5.73
CA LYS A 19 -2.83 -8.13 4.63
C LYS A 19 -2.19 -7.84 3.29
N THR A 20 -2.46 -8.72 2.33
CA THR A 20 -2.07 -8.48 0.94
C THR A 20 -3.13 -7.66 0.22
N GLY A 21 -2.70 -6.54 -0.37
CA GLY A 21 -3.50 -5.70 -1.24
C GLY A 21 -2.82 -5.49 -2.59
N LYS A 22 -3.42 -4.65 -3.43
CA LYS A 22 -2.92 -4.28 -4.76
C LYS A 22 -2.48 -2.84 -4.75
N VAL A 23 -1.26 -2.55 -5.19
CA VAL A 23 -0.79 -1.17 -5.37
C VAL A 23 -1.64 -0.51 -6.47
N VAL A 24 -2.32 0.57 -6.14
CA VAL A 24 -3.18 1.32 -7.08
C VAL A 24 -2.56 2.66 -7.50
N TYR A 25 -1.60 3.14 -6.72
CA TYR A 25 -0.87 4.37 -7.03
C TYR A 25 0.56 4.27 -6.52
N VAL A 26 1.50 4.84 -7.28
CA VAL A 26 2.90 5.02 -6.87
C VAL A 26 3.23 6.48 -7.14
N HIS A 27 3.71 7.20 -6.13
CA HIS A 27 4.12 8.59 -6.31
C HIS A 27 5.26 8.67 -7.34
N PRO A 28 5.24 9.60 -8.32
CA PRO A 28 6.25 9.66 -9.38
C PRO A 28 7.70 9.78 -8.88
N ALA A 29 7.88 10.52 -7.77
CA ALA A 29 9.18 10.66 -7.10
C ALA A 29 9.50 9.51 -6.11
N GLY A 30 8.72 8.43 -6.08
CA GLY A 30 8.96 7.26 -5.22
C GLY A 30 8.80 7.50 -3.72
N ARG A 31 8.08 8.54 -3.29
CA ARG A 31 7.94 8.91 -1.87
C ARG A 31 7.02 7.97 -1.09
N PHE A 32 5.87 7.66 -1.69
CA PHE A 32 4.85 6.80 -1.11
C PHE A 32 4.08 6.08 -2.22
N TYR A 33 3.30 5.09 -1.83
CA TYR A 33 2.39 4.35 -2.69
C TYR A 33 1.09 4.09 -1.94
N ILE A 34 0.02 3.81 -2.68
CA ILE A 34 -1.29 3.50 -2.10
C ILE A 34 -1.63 2.06 -2.45
N VAL A 35 -2.07 1.30 -1.45
CA VAL A 35 -2.51 -0.09 -1.60
C VAL A 35 -4.02 -0.17 -1.39
N GLU A 36 -4.70 -0.84 -2.30
CA GLU A 36 -6.09 -1.25 -2.15
C GLU A 36 -6.18 -2.64 -1.51
N PHE A 37 -6.88 -2.72 -0.39
CA PHE A 37 -7.23 -3.95 0.30
C PHE A 37 -8.71 -4.26 0.10
N THR A 38 -9.01 -5.51 -0.23
CA THR A 38 -10.39 -5.99 -0.33
C THR A 38 -10.79 -6.73 0.96
N PHE A 39 -11.91 -6.33 1.54
CA PHE A 39 -12.54 -6.93 2.70
C PHE A 39 -13.96 -7.39 2.37
N PRO A 40 -14.56 -8.30 3.16
CA PRO A 40 -15.96 -8.72 2.97
C PRO A 40 -16.96 -7.55 2.96
N GLY A 41 -16.62 -6.42 3.58
CA GLY A 41 -17.45 -5.21 3.63
C GLY A 41 -17.09 -4.10 2.64
N GLY A 42 -16.11 -4.30 1.75
CA GLY A 42 -15.74 -3.30 0.76
C GLY A 42 -14.23 -3.18 0.52
N LYS A 43 -13.84 -2.05 -0.04
CA LYS A 43 -12.44 -1.74 -0.38
C LYS A 43 -11.92 -0.64 0.54
N PHE A 44 -10.70 -0.81 1.00
CA PHE A 44 -10.00 0.12 1.87
C PHE A 44 -8.67 0.50 1.22
N TRP A 45 -8.35 1.79 1.19
CA TRP A 45 -7.12 2.30 0.62
C TRP A 45 -6.26 2.94 1.70
N GLU A 46 -4.97 2.63 1.71
CA GLU A 46 -4.02 3.20 2.65
C GLU A 46 -2.70 3.53 1.95
N SER A 47 -2.07 4.62 2.40
CA SER A 47 -0.80 5.09 1.88
C SER A 47 0.36 4.60 2.74
N PHE A 48 1.42 4.14 2.09
CA PHE A 48 2.64 3.66 2.73
C PHE A 48 3.85 4.39 2.18
N THR A 49 4.78 4.77 3.05
CA THR A 49 6.05 5.37 2.66
C THR A 49 6.97 4.30 2.06
N GLU A 50 7.71 4.62 0.99
CA GLU A 50 8.77 3.73 0.51
C GLU A 50 9.95 3.78 1.49
N ALA A 51 10.36 2.61 2.01
CA ALA A 51 11.46 2.50 2.97
C ALA A 51 12.80 3.06 2.47
N ASN A 52 12.95 3.29 1.16
CA ASN A 52 14.15 3.88 0.55
C ASN A 52 14.10 5.40 0.37
N TYR A 53 13.03 6.09 0.77
CA TYR A 53 12.96 7.56 0.64
C TYR A 53 13.77 8.31 1.73
N GLU A 54 14.00 7.68 2.89
CA GLU A 54 14.76 8.29 3.99
C GLU A 54 16.29 8.10 3.89
N ARG A 55 16.81 7.70 2.72
CA ARG A 55 18.24 7.51 2.48
C ARG A 55 18.84 8.56 1.54
#